data_AF-A0A3G4VJC5-F1
#
_entry.id   AF-A0A3G4VJC5-F1
#
_cell.length_a   1.000
_cell.length_b   1.000
_cell.length_c   1.000
_cell.angle_alpha   90.00
_cell.angle_beta   90.00
_cell.angle_gamma   90.00
#
_symmetry.space_group_name_H-M   'P 1'
#
loop_
_entity.id
_entity.type
_entity.pdbx_description
1 polymer ?
#
loop_
_entity_poly.entity_id
_entity_poly.type
_entity_poly.pdbx_seq_one_letter_code
_entity_poly.pdbx_strand_id
1 'polypeptide(L)'
;MTSFYRSYSRHGNLKGNKGFIMKRLAISISALLVSASVAAVPTVPGVTGVHIKNAVASYSLPAGDNSALVLMDGGDYGDVSIVQGVVPLSDGNLAVVDYTGSGNDNNTSIQQDREDNNALVQAYNGSRDNDVEIIQNDDGRAWVMFKGGSDDNDVEILQRGSSNQARVAMRNSSDDNDVDIDQKGSNFVANVGMRANSDDNEVYILQKSGHSNSLAEVSLVNADNNDNGNKFNDTSGIYIVQTTGDYAGVFISNADHNAVYIKQN
;
A
#
# COMPACT_ATOMS: atom_id res chain seq x y z
N MET A 1 -17.02 75.92 -53.35
CA MET A 1 -18.12 76.82 -52.98
C MET A 1 -19.22 75.99 -52.31
N THR A 2 -19.68 76.43 -51.13
CA THR A 2 -21.04 76.24 -50.53
C THR A 2 -21.57 74.79 -50.39
N SER A 3 -21.70 74.15 -49.22
CA SER A 3 -22.30 74.46 -47.90
C SER A 3 -23.80 74.14 -47.75
N PHE A 4 -24.10 73.52 -46.59
CA PHE A 4 -25.38 73.32 -45.88
C PHE A 4 -26.35 72.23 -46.43
N TYR A 5 -27.19 71.52 -45.66
CA TYR A 5 -27.91 71.80 -44.40
C TYR A 5 -28.26 70.52 -43.60
N ARG A 6 -28.73 70.75 -42.38
CA ARG A 6 -29.00 69.87 -41.21
C ARG A 6 -30.46 69.37 -41.16
N SER A 7 -30.73 68.19 -40.53
CA SER A 7 -31.61 68.00 -39.33
C SER A 7 -32.54 66.74 -39.25
N TYR A 8 -32.45 66.06 -38.08
CA TYR A 8 -33.42 65.33 -37.20
C TYR A 8 -34.50 64.36 -37.79
N SER A 9 -35.00 63.29 -37.14
CA SER A 9 -34.81 62.51 -35.88
C SER A 9 -35.82 61.33 -35.94
N ARG A 10 -35.54 60.14 -35.35
CA ARG A 10 -36.48 59.35 -34.51
C ARG A 10 -35.90 57.99 -34.02
N HIS A 11 -36.34 57.64 -32.81
CA HIS A 11 -35.99 56.53 -31.91
C HIS A 11 -36.22 55.09 -32.42
N GLY A 12 -35.51 54.13 -31.81
CA GLY A 12 -36.04 52.77 -31.60
C GLY A 12 -35.02 51.63 -31.36
N ASN A 13 -34.65 51.41 -30.09
CA ASN A 13 -34.16 50.18 -29.43
C ASN A 13 -33.45 49.06 -30.22
N LEU A 14 -32.16 48.87 -29.91
CA LEU A 14 -31.38 47.66 -30.13
C LEU A 14 -31.48 46.72 -28.90
N LYS A 15 -31.88 45.47 -29.10
CA LYS A 15 -31.69 44.38 -28.12
C LYS A 15 -30.99 43.18 -28.77
N GLY A 16 -29.85 42.83 -28.17
CA GLY A 16 -29.38 41.45 -28.02
C GLY A 16 -28.68 40.80 -29.20
N ASN A 17 -27.39 41.08 -29.40
CA ASN A 17 -26.51 40.18 -30.15
C ASN A 17 -25.45 39.57 -29.22
N LYS A 18 -25.27 38.26 -29.35
CA LYS A 18 -24.57 37.36 -28.42
C LYS A 18 -23.07 37.65 -28.39
N GLY A 19 -22.53 37.97 -27.21
CA GLY A 19 -21.10 38.08 -26.96
C GLY A 19 -20.46 36.72 -26.71
N PHE A 20 -19.62 36.27 -27.64
CA PHE A 20 -18.70 35.15 -27.43
C PHE A 20 -17.39 35.73 -26.84
N ILE A 21 -17.13 35.46 -25.57
CA ILE A 21 -15.92 35.94 -24.88
C ILE A 21 -14.81 34.92 -25.11
N MET A 22 -13.84 35.24 -25.98
CA MET A 22 -12.54 34.57 -25.99
C MET A 22 -11.56 35.34 -25.10
N LYS A 23 -11.31 34.83 -23.89
CA LYS A 23 -10.18 35.29 -23.06
C LYS A 23 -8.90 34.64 -23.60
N ARG A 24 -7.98 35.48 -24.11
CA ARG A 24 -6.64 35.07 -24.54
C ARG A 24 -5.82 34.74 -23.29
N LEU A 25 -5.41 33.49 -23.14
CA LEU A 25 -4.51 33.04 -22.08
C LEU A 25 -3.07 33.26 -22.55
N ALA A 26 -2.39 34.26 -21.99
CA ALA A 26 -0.95 34.43 -22.13
C ALA A 26 -0.27 33.81 -20.91
N ILE A 27 0.44 32.71 -21.11
CA ILE A 27 1.29 32.11 -20.07
C ILE A 27 2.66 32.78 -20.18
N SER A 28 2.97 33.67 -19.24
CA SER A 28 4.32 34.19 -19.03
C SER A 28 5.15 33.10 -18.35
N ILE A 29 6.07 32.49 -19.09
CA ILE A 29 7.11 31.62 -18.52
C ILE A 29 8.13 32.53 -17.84
N SER A 30 7.99 32.69 -16.53
CA SER A 30 9.04 33.22 -15.66
C SER A 30 9.85 32.03 -15.17
N ALA A 31 10.94 31.72 -15.85
CA ALA A 31 11.94 30.79 -15.33
C ALA A 31 12.73 31.48 -14.21
N LEU A 32 12.46 31.10 -12.96
CA LEU A 32 13.46 31.18 -11.88
C LEU A 32 13.87 29.75 -11.52
N LEU A 33 15.18 29.52 -11.55
CA LEU A 33 15.82 28.23 -11.36
C LEU A 33 15.84 27.75 -9.90
N VAL A 34 16.03 26.43 -9.78
CA VAL A 34 16.52 25.62 -8.66
C VAL A 34 15.47 25.19 -7.62
N SER A 35 14.86 24.03 -7.88
CA SER A 35 15.07 22.93 -6.95
C SER A 35 15.59 21.76 -7.76
N ALA A 36 16.62 21.08 -7.25
CA ALA A 36 17.00 19.78 -7.75
C ALA A 36 15.71 18.95 -7.89
N SER A 37 15.53 18.26 -9.01
CA SER A 37 14.52 17.21 -9.08
C SER A 37 14.78 16.29 -7.88
N VAL A 38 13.94 16.36 -6.85
CA VAL A 38 13.82 15.25 -5.91
C VAL A 38 13.48 14.10 -6.83
N ALA A 39 14.43 13.18 -7.03
CA ALA A 39 14.15 11.96 -7.76
C ALA A 39 12.91 11.38 -7.08
N ALA A 40 11.83 11.20 -7.85
CA ALA A 40 10.61 10.62 -7.30
C ALA A 40 11.02 9.30 -6.65
N VAL A 41 10.66 9.13 -5.38
CA VAL A 41 10.95 7.90 -4.65
C VAL A 41 10.33 6.75 -5.45
N PRO A 42 11.13 5.76 -5.90
CA PRO A 42 10.60 4.59 -6.59
C PRO A 42 9.48 3.93 -5.77
N THR A 43 8.38 3.59 -6.43
CA THR A 43 7.17 3.04 -5.80
C THR A 43 6.98 1.59 -6.22
N VAL A 44 6.63 0.70 -5.31
CA VAL A 44 6.17 -0.66 -5.63
C VAL A 44 4.73 -0.62 -6.20
N PRO A 45 4.54 -1.08 -7.46
CA PRO A 45 3.24 -1.05 -8.10
C PRO A 45 2.17 -1.84 -7.34
N GLY A 46 0.99 -1.23 -7.17
CA GLY A 46 -0.17 -1.88 -6.58
C GLY A 46 -0.15 -1.98 -5.04
N VAL A 47 0.90 -1.52 -4.37
CA VAL A 47 0.94 -1.39 -2.90
C VAL A 47 1.24 0.04 -2.47
N THR A 48 2.20 0.72 -3.10
CA THR A 48 2.53 2.09 -2.72
C THR A 48 1.35 3.02 -2.94
N GLY A 49 1.01 3.79 -1.91
CA GLY A 49 -0.11 4.74 -1.93
C GLY A 49 -1.47 4.14 -1.60
N VAL A 50 -1.58 2.83 -1.29
CA VAL A 50 -2.84 2.27 -0.78
C VAL A 50 -3.15 2.85 0.60
N HIS A 51 -4.28 3.53 0.71
CA HIS A 51 -4.77 4.08 1.96
C HIS A 51 -5.49 2.98 2.75
N ILE A 52 -4.77 2.27 3.62
CA ILE A 52 -5.28 1.10 4.36
C ILE A 52 -6.58 1.43 5.11
N LYS A 53 -6.66 2.58 5.80
CA LYS A 53 -7.89 3.03 6.47
C LYS A 53 -9.07 3.20 5.51
N ASN A 54 -8.84 3.71 4.30
CA ASN A 54 -9.91 3.83 3.29
C ASN A 54 -10.31 2.47 2.71
N ALA A 55 -9.34 1.55 2.55
CA ALA A 55 -9.59 0.20 2.08
C ALA A 55 -10.45 -0.57 3.10
N VAL A 56 -10.11 -0.51 4.39
CA VAL A 56 -10.91 -1.05 5.49
C VAL A 56 -12.29 -0.37 5.58
N ALA A 57 -12.34 0.97 5.53
CA ALA A 57 -13.60 1.71 5.62
C ALA A 57 -14.57 1.43 4.44
N SER A 58 -14.07 0.94 3.31
CA SER A 58 -14.93 0.58 2.17
C SER A 58 -15.91 -0.56 2.49
N TYR A 59 -15.58 -1.39 3.49
CA TYR A 59 -16.46 -2.44 4.02
C TYR A 59 -17.58 -1.91 4.92
N SER A 60 -17.61 -0.59 5.18
CA SER A 60 -18.67 0.08 5.96
C SER A 60 -18.90 -0.55 7.34
N LEU A 61 -17.80 -0.90 8.02
CA LEU A 61 -17.85 -1.44 9.38
C LEU A 61 -18.55 -0.46 10.34
N PRO A 62 -19.30 -0.94 11.34
CA PRO A 62 -19.88 -0.08 12.36
C PRO A 62 -18.80 0.75 13.04
N ALA A 63 -19.06 2.05 13.22
CA ALA A 63 -18.19 2.88 14.05
C ALA A 63 -18.39 2.51 15.53
N GLY A 64 -17.29 2.38 16.29
CA GLY A 64 -17.34 2.00 17.70
C GLY A 64 -15.97 1.62 18.26
N ASP A 65 -16.00 0.66 19.19
CA ASP A 65 -14.84 -0.04 19.78
C ASP A 65 -14.19 -0.94 18.73
N ASN A 66 -14.04 -2.23 18.99
CA ASN A 66 -13.55 -3.19 18.03
C ASN A 66 -14.59 -3.57 16.96
N SER A 67 -14.15 -3.69 15.70
CA SER A 67 -14.93 -4.30 14.62
C SER A 67 -14.11 -5.30 13.83
N ALA A 68 -14.73 -6.45 13.56
CA ALA A 68 -14.19 -7.49 12.70
C ALA A 68 -15.24 -7.88 11.64
N LEU A 69 -14.79 -8.06 10.40
CA LEU A 69 -15.61 -8.61 9.32
C LEU A 69 -14.84 -9.69 8.58
N VAL A 70 -15.47 -10.86 8.46
CA VAL A 70 -14.96 -11.98 7.67
C VAL A 70 -15.98 -12.25 6.57
N LEU A 71 -15.56 -12.11 5.31
CA LEU A 71 -16.34 -12.45 4.13
C LEU A 71 -15.64 -13.61 3.41
N MET A 72 -16.35 -14.71 3.21
CA MET A 72 -15.85 -15.90 2.53
C MET A 72 -16.91 -16.39 1.52
N ASP A 73 -16.55 -16.55 0.25
CA ASP A 73 -17.41 -17.16 -0.77
C ASP A 73 -16.70 -18.38 -1.39
N GLY A 74 -17.08 -19.59 -0.93
CA GLY A 74 -16.47 -20.91 -1.22
C GLY A 74 -15.40 -21.34 -0.18
N GLY A 75 -15.45 -22.58 0.32
CA GLY A 75 -14.58 -23.15 1.38
C GLY A 75 -14.31 -24.65 1.21
N ASP A 76 -13.24 -25.20 1.79
CA ASP A 76 -12.99 -25.64 3.17
C ASP A 76 -11.60 -25.24 3.74
N TYR A 77 -11.56 -25.18 5.09
CA TYR A 77 -10.49 -24.81 6.04
C TYR A 77 -9.95 -23.37 6.02
N GLY A 78 -10.83 -22.38 5.83
CA GLY A 78 -10.52 -20.99 6.20
C GLY A 78 -10.47 -20.79 7.71
N ASP A 79 -9.33 -21.09 8.33
CA ASP A 79 -9.09 -20.81 9.74
C ASP A 79 -8.80 -19.31 9.91
N VAL A 80 -9.78 -18.58 10.45
CA VAL A 80 -9.62 -17.17 10.78
C VAL A 80 -9.71 -16.98 12.28
N SER A 81 -8.61 -16.53 12.87
CA SER A 81 -8.53 -16.11 14.27
C SER A 81 -8.37 -14.60 14.32
N ILE A 82 -9.32 -13.91 14.95
CA ILE A 82 -9.22 -12.46 15.19
C ILE A 82 -9.34 -12.25 16.70
N VAL A 83 -8.27 -11.75 17.30
CA VAL A 83 -8.22 -11.37 18.72
C VAL A 83 -7.97 -9.88 18.80
N GLN A 84 -8.97 -9.15 19.29
CA GLN A 84 -8.87 -7.72 19.55
C GLN A 84 -8.89 -7.51 21.06
N GLY A 85 -7.90 -6.78 21.58
CA GLY A 85 -7.72 -6.53 23.01
C GLY A 85 -8.86 -5.73 23.62
N VAL A 86 -8.82 -5.57 24.95
CA VAL A 86 -9.79 -4.74 25.69
C VAL A 86 -9.03 -3.64 26.42
N VAL A 87 -9.15 -2.41 25.92
CA VAL A 87 -8.85 -1.19 26.69
C VAL A 87 -10.17 -0.71 27.32
N PRO A 88 -10.21 -0.05 28.49
CA PRO A 88 -11.48 0.33 29.13
C PRO A 88 -12.36 1.34 28.36
N LEU A 89 -11.94 1.79 27.17
CA LEU A 89 -12.60 2.76 26.30
C LEU A 89 -12.37 2.39 24.83
N SER A 90 -13.31 2.78 23.96
CA SER A 90 -13.34 2.59 22.49
C SER A 90 -11.96 2.53 21.85
N ASP A 91 -11.46 1.33 21.59
CA ASP A 91 -10.13 1.10 21.03
C ASP A 91 -10.08 1.23 19.50
N GLY A 92 -11.20 1.03 18.81
CA GLY A 92 -11.32 1.33 17.38
C GLY A 92 -10.53 0.38 16.48
N ASN A 93 -10.17 -0.83 16.95
CA ASN A 93 -9.45 -1.78 16.10
C ASN A 93 -10.38 -2.32 15.02
N LEU A 94 -9.89 -2.34 13.78
CA LEU A 94 -10.61 -2.81 12.61
C LEU A 94 -9.85 -3.98 11.98
N ALA A 95 -10.52 -5.11 11.83
CA ALA A 95 -10.01 -6.27 11.11
C ALA A 95 -10.98 -6.66 9.99
N VAL A 96 -10.48 -6.80 8.77
CA VAL A 96 -11.25 -7.31 7.65
C VAL A 96 -10.49 -8.43 6.98
N VAL A 97 -11.19 -9.53 6.70
CA VAL A 97 -10.68 -10.66 5.92
C VAL A 97 -11.68 -10.92 4.79
N ASP A 98 -11.29 -10.84 3.52
CA ASP A 98 -12.21 -11.12 2.39
C ASP A 98 -11.63 -12.08 1.33
N TYR A 99 -12.22 -13.29 1.33
CA TYR A 99 -11.95 -14.44 0.47
C TYR A 99 -13.15 -14.77 -0.44
N THR A 100 -13.58 -13.84 -1.30
CA THR A 100 -14.79 -14.08 -2.11
C THR A 100 -14.49 -14.67 -3.50
N GLY A 101 -14.37 -16.02 -3.58
CA GLY A 101 -14.47 -16.77 -4.85
C GLY A 101 -13.71 -18.10 -5.00
N SER A 102 -13.99 -19.10 -4.14
CA SER A 102 -13.62 -20.54 -4.15
C SER A 102 -12.28 -20.96 -3.51
N GLY A 103 -12.28 -21.06 -2.18
CA GLY A 103 -11.14 -21.47 -1.33
C GLY A 103 -10.64 -22.90 -1.53
N ASN A 104 -9.49 -23.23 -0.93
CA ASN A 104 -9.38 -23.94 0.36
C ASN A 104 -8.10 -23.48 1.12
N ASP A 105 -8.05 -23.76 2.42
CA ASP A 105 -6.95 -23.66 3.42
C ASP A 105 -6.17 -22.34 3.58
N ASN A 106 -6.74 -21.17 3.24
CA ASN A 106 -6.12 -19.92 3.66
C ASN A 106 -6.27 -19.73 5.19
N ASN A 107 -5.15 -19.62 5.90
CA ASN A 107 -5.10 -19.35 7.33
C ASN A 107 -4.89 -17.85 7.56
N THR A 108 -5.59 -17.28 8.55
CA THR A 108 -5.36 -15.90 8.95
C THR A 108 -5.48 -15.73 10.45
N SER A 109 -4.42 -15.22 11.06
CA SER A 109 -4.36 -14.79 12.44
C SER A 109 -4.19 -13.27 12.49
N ILE A 110 -5.12 -12.58 13.14
CA ILE A 110 -5.02 -11.14 13.41
C ILE A 110 -5.10 -10.94 14.91
N GLN A 111 -4.02 -10.47 15.52
CA GLN A 111 -4.00 -10.00 16.90
C GLN A 111 -3.80 -8.48 16.92
N GLN A 112 -4.76 -7.77 17.50
CA GLN A 112 -4.72 -6.32 17.64
C GLN A 112 -4.84 -5.95 19.11
N ASP A 113 -3.77 -5.40 19.66
CA ASP A 113 -3.72 -4.89 21.03
C ASP A 113 -3.67 -3.35 21.02
N ARG A 114 -4.36 -2.73 21.98
CA ARG A 114 -4.51 -1.27 22.15
C ARG A 114 -5.38 -0.65 21.07
N GLU A 115 -5.09 0.59 20.65
CA GLU A 115 -6.02 1.45 19.92
C GLU A 115 -5.63 1.61 18.44
N ASP A 116 -6.63 1.88 17.59
CA ASP A 116 -6.51 2.32 16.18
C ASP A 116 -5.82 1.35 15.20
N ASN A 117 -5.76 0.05 15.54
CA ASN A 117 -5.22 -0.95 14.62
C ASN A 117 -6.11 -1.19 13.42
N ASN A 118 -5.51 -1.35 12.24
CA ASN A 118 -6.22 -1.70 11.01
C ASN A 118 -5.52 -2.85 10.30
N ALA A 119 -6.24 -3.93 10.06
CA ALA A 119 -5.78 -5.08 9.28
C ALA A 119 -6.79 -5.39 8.16
N LEU A 120 -6.29 -5.56 6.95
CA LEU A 120 -7.08 -6.03 5.81
C LEU A 120 -6.32 -7.15 5.10
N VAL A 121 -6.91 -8.35 5.09
CA VAL A 121 -6.42 -9.52 4.35
C VAL A 121 -7.40 -9.84 3.24
N GLN A 122 -6.89 -10.06 2.03
CA GLN A 122 -7.71 -10.33 0.86
C GLN A 122 -7.06 -11.42 0.01
N ALA A 123 -7.84 -12.41 -0.43
CA ALA A 123 -7.38 -13.32 -1.49
C ALA A 123 -8.44 -13.49 -2.57
N TYR A 124 -8.01 -13.42 -3.84
CA TYR A 124 -8.89 -13.35 -5.00
C TYR A 124 -8.47 -14.30 -6.12
N ASN A 125 -9.45 -14.66 -6.95
CA ASN A 125 -9.24 -15.36 -8.23
C ASN A 125 -8.45 -16.66 -8.07
N GLY A 126 -8.86 -17.50 -7.10
CA GLY A 126 -8.31 -18.84 -6.92
C GLY A 126 -6.97 -18.92 -6.17
N SER A 127 -6.58 -17.87 -5.43
CA SER A 127 -5.46 -17.90 -4.48
C SER A 127 -5.78 -18.79 -3.27
N ARG A 128 -5.01 -19.84 -3.04
CA ARG A 128 -5.20 -20.87 -2.01
C ARG A 128 -3.99 -21.02 -1.11
N ASP A 129 -4.21 -21.65 0.05
CA ASP A 129 -3.15 -22.13 0.94
C ASP A 129 -2.17 -21.02 1.38
N ASN A 130 -2.64 -19.77 1.48
CA ASN A 130 -1.84 -18.65 1.98
C ASN A 130 -2.03 -18.52 3.48
N ASP A 131 -0.93 -18.36 4.22
CA ASP A 131 -0.93 -18.05 5.64
C ASP A 131 -0.64 -16.56 5.86
N VAL A 132 -1.36 -15.95 6.79
CA VAL A 132 -1.19 -14.55 7.17
C VAL A 132 -1.27 -14.41 8.67
N GLU A 133 -0.18 -13.97 9.27
CA GLU A 133 -0.15 -13.53 10.66
C GLU A 133 0.08 -12.02 10.74
N ILE A 134 -0.85 -11.31 11.39
CA ILE A 134 -0.76 -9.88 11.65
C ILE A 134 -0.86 -9.66 13.15
N ILE A 135 0.23 -9.20 13.77
CA ILE A 135 0.28 -8.84 15.17
C ILE A 135 0.56 -7.34 15.27
N GLN A 136 -0.42 -6.59 15.75
CA GLN A 136 -0.31 -5.15 15.91
C GLN A 136 -0.53 -4.75 17.37
N ASN A 137 0.36 -3.92 17.88
CA ASN A 137 0.32 -3.45 19.25
C ASN A 137 0.58 -1.95 19.29
N ASP A 138 -0.48 -1.16 19.51
CA ASP A 138 -0.61 0.31 19.30
C ASP A 138 -1.11 0.69 17.87
N ASP A 139 -0.95 1.91 17.36
CA ASP A 139 -1.48 2.34 16.04
C ASP A 139 -0.79 1.67 14.83
N GLY A 140 -1.18 0.43 14.51
CA GLY A 140 -0.69 -0.35 13.37
C GLY A 140 -1.63 -0.34 12.15
N ARG A 141 -1.06 -0.43 10.94
CA ARG A 141 -1.82 -0.61 9.70
C ARG A 141 -1.15 -1.68 8.82
N ALA A 142 -1.90 -2.72 8.49
CA ALA A 142 -1.45 -3.82 7.65
C ALA A 142 -2.46 -4.08 6.52
N TRP A 143 -1.95 -4.30 5.31
CA TRP A 143 -2.75 -4.75 4.17
C TRP A 143 -2.02 -5.86 3.42
N VAL A 144 -2.65 -7.01 3.31
CA VAL A 144 -2.13 -8.18 2.60
C VAL A 144 -3.13 -8.55 1.51
N MET A 145 -2.64 -8.76 0.29
CA MET A 145 -3.49 -9.15 -0.84
C MET A 145 -2.83 -10.18 -1.74
N PHE A 146 -3.47 -11.33 -1.89
CA PHE A 146 -3.16 -12.35 -2.89
C PHE A 146 -4.16 -12.27 -4.04
N LYS A 147 -3.68 -12.37 -5.29
CA LYS A 147 -4.58 -12.27 -6.44
C LYS A 147 -4.09 -13.04 -7.66
N GLY A 148 -5.01 -13.79 -8.25
CA GLY A 148 -4.82 -14.39 -9.58
C GLY A 148 -4.01 -15.67 -9.49
N GLY A 149 -4.46 -16.57 -8.60
CA GLY A 149 -3.84 -17.87 -8.33
C GLY A 149 -2.42 -17.74 -7.79
N SER A 150 -2.19 -16.77 -6.90
CA SER A 150 -0.99 -16.73 -6.04
C SER A 150 -1.25 -17.62 -4.84
N ASP A 151 -0.59 -18.77 -4.80
CA ASP A 151 -0.83 -19.87 -3.87
C ASP A 151 0.39 -20.08 -2.94
N ASP A 152 0.19 -20.74 -1.79
CA ASP A 152 1.28 -21.18 -0.89
C ASP A 152 2.19 -20.06 -0.36
N ASN A 153 1.66 -18.86 -0.13
CA ASN A 153 2.46 -17.74 0.38
C ASN A 153 2.29 -17.53 1.89
N ASP A 154 3.36 -17.15 2.57
CA ASP A 154 3.38 -16.81 3.99
C ASP A 154 3.70 -15.32 4.18
N VAL A 155 2.92 -14.66 5.05
CA VAL A 155 3.10 -13.24 5.38
C VAL A 155 2.97 -13.04 6.88
N GLU A 156 4.09 -12.72 7.54
CA GLU A 156 4.13 -12.27 8.93
C GLU A 156 4.33 -10.75 9.01
N ILE A 157 3.45 -10.06 9.71
CA ILE A 157 3.56 -8.62 9.98
C ILE A 157 3.48 -8.38 11.48
N LEU A 158 4.58 -7.91 12.04
CA LEU A 158 4.70 -7.54 13.45
C LEU A 158 4.91 -6.03 13.59
N GLN A 159 3.93 -5.35 14.16
CA GLN A 159 3.95 -3.89 14.37
C GLN A 159 3.88 -3.56 15.85
N ARG A 160 4.94 -2.95 16.39
CA ARG A 160 5.04 -2.47 17.77
C ARG A 160 5.37 -0.99 17.79
N GLY A 161 4.44 -0.18 18.26
CA GLY A 161 4.54 1.29 18.29
C GLY A 161 3.62 1.94 17.26
N SER A 162 3.75 3.25 17.05
CA SER A 162 2.69 4.07 16.48
C SER A 162 2.85 4.43 15.00
N SER A 163 1.73 4.47 14.28
CA SER A 163 1.62 4.90 12.88
C SER A 163 2.44 4.08 11.88
N ASN A 164 2.74 2.82 12.20
CA ASN A 164 3.44 1.90 11.30
C ASN A 164 2.50 1.39 10.19
N GLN A 165 3.07 1.15 9.01
CA GLN A 165 2.34 0.72 7.82
C GLN A 165 3.10 -0.40 7.11
N ALA A 166 2.42 -1.51 6.84
CA ALA A 166 2.91 -2.62 6.04
C ALA A 166 1.91 -2.93 4.93
N ARG A 167 2.41 -3.12 3.72
CA ARG A 167 1.61 -3.50 2.55
C ARG A 167 2.32 -4.60 1.79
N VAL A 168 1.66 -5.73 1.64
CA VAL A 168 2.16 -6.87 0.89
C VAL A 168 1.13 -7.22 -0.17
N ALA A 169 1.58 -7.41 -1.41
CA ALA A 169 0.70 -7.94 -2.44
C ALA A 169 1.43 -8.86 -3.43
N MET A 170 0.86 -10.03 -3.61
CA MET A 170 1.34 -11.07 -4.52
C MET A 170 0.30 -11.29 -5.60
N ARG A 171 0.74 -11.31 -6.87
CA ARG A 171 -0.17 -11.23 -8.01
C ARG A 171 0.28 -12.03 -9.22
N ASN A 172 -0.69 -12.64 -9.90
CA ASN A 172 -0.51 -13.36 -11.16
C ASN A 172 0.45 -14.53 -10.98
N SER A 173 -0.01 -15.54 -10.24
CA SER A 173 0.73 -16.79 -9.98
C SER A 173 2.11 -16.58 -9.40
N SER A 174 2.22 -15.65 -8.45
CA SER A 174 3.42 -15.53 -7.61
C SER A 174 3.22 -16.42 -6.39
N ASP A 175 3.90 -17.56 -6.38
CA ASP A 175 3.65 -18.68 -5.45
C ASP A 175 4.86 -18.91 -4.53
N ASP A 176 4.68 -19.61 -3.41
CA ASP A 176 5.79 -20.01 -2.49
C ASP A 176 6.66 -18.83 -1.99
N ASN A 177 6.06 -17.67 -1.72
CA ASN A 177 6.79 -16.50 -1.21
C ASN A 177 6.61 -16.31 0.31
N ASP A 178 7.69 -15.91 0.97
CA ASP A 178 7.74 -15.62 2.41
C ASP A 178 8.08 -14.14 2.63
N VAL A 179 7.23 -13.44 3.38
CA VAL A 179 7.41 -12.02 3.73
C VAL A 179 7.27 -11.80 5.23
N ASP A 180 8.37 -11.45 5.89
CA ASP A 180 8.40 -11.03 7.30
C ASP A 180 8.70 -9.53 7.42
N ILE A 181 7.81 -8.80 8.08
CA ILE A 181 7.93 -7.37 8.36
C ILE A 181 7.86 -7.12 9.87
N ASP A 182 8.99 -6.75 10.48
CA ASP A 182 9.10 -6.39 11.90
C ASP A 182 9.38 -4.89 12.07
N GLN A 183 8.34 -4.16 12.47
CA GLN A 183 8.35 -2.71 12.70
C GLN A 183 8.27 -2.40 14.20
N LYS A 184 9.39 -2.02 14.80
CA LYS A 184 9.52 -1.65 16.22
C LYS A 184 9.82 -0.16 16.35
N GLY A 185 8.82 0.70 16.39
CA GLY A 185 9.01 2.14 16.48
C GLY A 185 7.82 2.91 15.93
N SER A 186 8.06 4.06 15.33
CA SER A 186 6.98 4.91 14.82
C SER A 186 7.23 5.45 13.42
N ASN A 187 6.15 5.60 12.65
CA ASN A 187 6.16 6.12 11.27
C ASN A 187 7.02 5.33 10.30
N PHE A 188 6.99 3.99 10.40
CA PHE A 188 7.62 3.13 9.42
C PHE A 188 6.65 2.75 8.30
N VAL A 189 7.20 2.60 7.09
CA VAL A 189 6.47 2.12 5.93
C VAL A 189 7.28 1.00 5.27
N ALA A 190 6.63 -0.13 5.06
CA ALA A 190 7.15 -1.25 4.27
C ALA A 190 6.13 -1.59 3.18
N ASN A 191 6.59 -1.62 1.93
CA ASN A 191 5.80 -1.97 0.76
C ASN A 191 6.52 -3.11 0.03
N VAL A 192 5.89 -4.26 -0.09
CA VAL A 192 6.40 -5.45 -0.78
C VAL A 192 5.42 -5.84 -1.87
N GLY A 193 5.91 -6.05 -3.08
CA GLY A 193 5.09 -6.42 -4.22
C GLY A 193 5.80 -7.45 -5.09
N MET A 194 5.16 -8.60 -5.25
CA MET A 194 5.60 -9.68 -6.13
C MET A 194 4.57 -9.87 -7.23
N ARG A 195 5.03 -10.00 -8.48
CA ARG A 195 4.10 -10.19 -9.60
C ARG A 195 4.70 -10.92 -10.78
N ALA A 196 3.81 -11.57 -11.53
CA ALA A 196 4.08 -12.18 -12.82
C ALA A 196 5.03 -13.39 -12.70
N ASN A 197 4.58 -14.42 -11.97
CA ASN A 197 5.34 -15.62 -11.62
C ASN A 197 6.66 -15.23 -10.96
N SER A 198 6.57 -14.86 -9.70
CA SER A 198 7.72 -14.43 -8.90
C SER A 198 7.66 -15.32 -7.70
N ASP A 199 8.37 -16.43 -7.82
CA ASP A 199 8.16 -17.60 -6.98
C ASP A 199 9.40 -17.84 -6.11
N ASP A 200 9.23 -18.51 -4.98
CA ASP A 200 10.35 -18.84 -4.08
C ASP A 200 11.16 -17.60 -3.63
N ASN A 201 10.50 -16.52 -3.19
CA ASN A 201 11.18 -15.32 -2.70
C ASN A 201 11.03 -15.13 -1.20
N GLU A 202 12.14 -14.85 -0.52
CA GLU A 202 12.17 -14.52 0.91
C GLU A 202 12.49 -13.03 1.08
N VAL A 203 11.55 -12.28 1.68
CA VAL A 203 11.72 -10.85 1.98
C VAL A 203 11.59 -10.61 3.46
N TYR A 204 12.67 -10.12 4.06
CA TYR A 204 12.70 -9.73 5.47
C TYR A 204 12.98 -8.24 5.62
N ILE A 205 12.08 -7.52 6.29
CA ILE A 205 12.20 -6.09 6.56
C ILE A 205 12.15 -5.84 8.06
N LEU A 206 13.24 -5.27 8.59
CA LEU A 206 13.38 -4.93 10.00
C LEU A 206 13.63 -3.44 10.18
N GLN A 207 12.65 -2.76 10.77
CA GLN A 207 12.69 -1.32 11.04
C GLN A 207 12.65 -1.12 12.58
N LYS A 208 13.81 -0.82 13.20
CA LYS A 208 13.99 -0.83 14.66
C LYS A 208 13.94 0.53 15.33
N SER A 209 13.69 0.50 16.64
CA SER A 209 13.54 1.68 17.49
C SER A 209 14.82 2.48 17.52
N GLY A 210 14.67 3.78 17.39
CA GLY A 210 15.77 4.74 17.39
C GLY A 210 15.21 6.06 16.98
N HIS A 211 14.64 6.14 15.76
CA HIS A 211 14.00 7.35 15.28
C HIS A 211 13.18 7.13 13.99
N SER A 212 12.14 7.95 13.83
CA SER A 212 11.00 7.78 12.92
C SER A 212 11.32 7.94 11.41
N ASN A 213 10.35 7.57 10.56
CA ASN A 213 10.27 7.92 9.13
C ASN A 213 11.16 7.11 8.17
N SER A 214 11.18 5.78 8.28
CA SER A 214 11.89 4.91 7.33
C SER A 214 10.94 4.24 6.35
N LEU A 215 11.41 4.08 5.11
CA LEU A 215 10.66 3.53 3.99
C LEU A 215 11.46 2.39 3.35
N ALA A 216 10.84 1.22 3.30
CA ALA A 216 11.31 0.07 2.53
C ALA A 216 10.35 -0.20 1.36
N GLU A 217 10.90 -0.32 0.15
CA GLU A 217 10.17 -0.61 -1.08
C GLU A 217 10.83 -1.82 -1.76
N VAL A 218 10.15 -2.96 -1.81
CA VAL A 218 10.63 -4.18 -2.48
C VAL A 218 9.68 -4.56 -3.61
N SER A 219 10.16 -4.56 -4.84
CA SER A 219 9.40 -4.98 -6.02
C SER A 219 10.12 -6.10 -6.75
N LEU A 220 9.46 -7.25 -6.83
CA LEU A 220 9.90 -8.43 -7.58
C LEU A 220 8.96 -8.64 -8.76
N VAL A 221 9.53 -8.73 -9.96
CA VAL A 221 8.77 -8.85 -11.21
C VAL A 221 9.38 -9.92 -12.09
N ASN A 222 8.74 -11.08 -12.16
CA ASN A 222 9.32 -12.28 -12.77
C ASN A 222 10.73 -12.53 -12.20
N ALA A 223 10.84 -12.59 -10.88
CA ALA A 223 12.09 -12.77 -10.17
C ALA A 223 11.89 -13.92 -9.19
N ASP A 224 12.70 -14.96 -9.33
CA ASP A 224 12.45 -16.23 -8.65
C ASP A 224 13.63 -16.63 -7.77
N ASN A 225 13.38 -17.52 -6.80
CA ASN A 225 14.42 -18.13 -5.97
C ASN A 225 15.30 -17.08 -5.30
N ASN A 226 14.76 -15.94 -4.85
CA ASN A 226 15.51 -14.94 -4.08
C ASN A 226 15.38 -15.29 -2.58
N ASP A 227 15.85 -16.49 -2.23
CA ASP A 227 15.58 -17.20 -0.97
C ASP A 227 16.85 -17.54 -0.15
N ASN A 228 16.70 -18.46 0.82
CA ASN A 228 17.75 -19.00 1.69
C ASN A 228 18.89 -19.79 1.03
N GLY A 229 18.78 -20.07 -0.27
CA GLY A 229 19.91 -20.51 -1.08
C GLY A 229 20.95 -19.43 -1.33
N ASN A 230 20.55 -18.15 -1.30
CA ASN A 230 21.40 -17.04 -1.73
C ASN A 230 21.86 -16.22 -0.53
N LYS A 231 23.04 -16.55 -0.01
CA LYS A 231 23.55 -15.97 1.22
C LYS A 231 24.51 -14.82 0.97
N PHE A 232 24.24 -13.67 1.58
CA PHE A 232 25.21 -12.62 1.83
C PHE A 232 25.41 -12.46 3.33
N ASN A 233 26.61 -12.78 3.83
CA ASN A 233 26.98 -12.64 5.25
C ASN A 233 25.95 -13.31 6.21
N ASP A 234 25.74 -14.61 6.00
CA ASP A 234 24.79 -15.48 6.72
C ASP A 234 23.30 -15.09 6.60
N THR A 235 23.00 -14.07 5.82
CA THR A 235 21.64 -13.58 5.57
C THR A 235 21.17 -14.01 4.18
N SER A 236 19.94 -14.50 4.10
CA SER A 236 19.29 -14.98 2.89
C SER A 236 18.37 -13.97 2.23
N GLY A 237 18.05 -14.22 0.95
CA GLY A 237 17.02 -13.48 0.21
C GLY A 237 17.22 -11.97 0.19
N ILE A 238 16.12 -11.24 0.38
CA ILE A 238 16.11 -9.77 0.44
C ILE A 238 15.94 -9.34 1.88
N TYR A 239 17.02 -8.83 2.46
CA TYR A 239 17.05 -8.46 3.87
C TYR A 239 17.39 -6.98 4.04
N ILE A 240 16.42 -6.24 4.57
CA ILE A 240 16.51 -4.80 4.80
C ILE A 240 16.48 -4.54 6.30
N VAL A 241 17.54 -3.94 6.83
CA VAL A 241 17.60 -3.40 8.19
C VAL A 241 17.77 -1.90 8.10
N GLN A 242 16.77 -1.19 8.60
CA GLN A 242 16.76 0.26 8.64
C GLN A 242 16.70 0.78 10.06
N THR A 243 17.35 1.92 10.24
CA THR A 243 17.20 2.78 11.39
C THR A 243 16.38 4.00 10.97
N THR A 244 16.90 5.22 11.02
CA THR A 244 16.11 6.44 11.01
C THR A 244 16.24 7.26 9.76
N GLY A 245 15.09 7.64 9.19
CA GLY A 245 15.07 8.48 7.99
C GLY A 245 15.66 7.75 6.79
N ASP A 246 15.65 6.41 6.84
CA ASP A 246 16.28 5.56 5.85
C ASP A 246 15.31 5.25 4.72
N TYR A 247 15.85 5.20 3.52
CA TYR A 247 15.18 4.67 2.35
C TYR A 247 15.97 3.50 1.79
N ALA A 248 15.28 2.38 1.59
CA ALA A 248 15.81 1.18 0.95
C ALA A 248 14.84 0.77 -0.14
N GLY A 249 15.34 0.68 -1.36
CA GLY A 249 14.60 0.24 -2.52
C GLY A 249 15.28 -0.97 -3.15
N VAL A 250 14.58 -2.09 -3.27
CA VAL A 250 15.04 -3.30 -3.94
C VAL A 250 14.09 -3.59 -5.09
N PHE A 251 14.60 -3.51 -6.31
CA PHE A 251 13.81 -3.71 -7.53
C PHE A 251 14.51 -4.78 -8.37
N ILE A 252 13.96 -5.99 -8.39
CA ILE A 252 14.51 -7.13 -9.12
C ILE A 252 13.51 -7.51 -10.20
N SER A 253 14.01 -7.71 -11.43
CA SER A 253 13.16 -8.10 -12.53
C SER A 253 13.88 -9.01 -13.51
N ASN A 254 13.23 -10.11 -13.89
CA ASN A 254 13.78 -11.14 -14.77
C ASN A 254 15.15 -11.63 -14.28
N ALA A 255 15.27 -11.84 -12.98
CA ALA A 255 16.50 -12.22 -12.32
C ALA A 255 16.21 -13.11 -11.12
N ASP A 256 17.03 -14.14 -10.98
CA ASP A 256 16.82 -15.20 -10.00
C ASP A 256 18.06 -15.35 -9.11
N HIS A 257 17.90 -15.98 -7.96
CA HIS A 257 19.01 -16.32 -7.06
C HIS A 257 19.79 -15.10 -6.54
N ASN A 258 19.11 -13.97 -6.33
CA ASN A 258 19.74 -12.78 -5.79
C ASN A 258 19.67 -12.77 -4.26
N ALA A 259 20.78 -12.35 -3.65
CA ALA A 259 20.86 -12.00 -2.24
C ALA A 259 21.08 -10.50 -2.13
N VAL A 260 20.18 -9.79 -1.45
CA VAL A 260 20.31 -8.34 -1.22
C VAL A 260 20.26 -8.06 0.26
N TYR A 261 21.38 -7.59 0.81
CA TYR A 261 21.48 -7.15 2.19
C TYR A 261 21.68 -5.64 2.26
N ILE A 262 20.70 -4.92 2.79
CA ILE A 262 20.80 -3.48 3.05
C ILE A 262 20.75 -3.27 4.56
N LYS A 263 21.82 -2.71 5.12
CA LYS A 263 21.86 -2.25 6.51
C LYS A 263 22.22 -0.78 6.57
N GLN A 264 21.28 0.03 7.07
CA GLN A 264 21.45 1.46 7.26
C GLN A 264 21.34 1.75 8.78
N ASN A 265 22.31 2.49 9.34
CA ASN A 265 22.40 2.85 10.77
C ASN A 265 22.51 4.36 10.96
#